data_AF-A0A957X9A2-F1
#
_entry.id   AF-A0A957X9A2-F1
#
_cell.length_a   1.000
_cell.length_b   1.000
_cell.length_c   1.000
_cell.angle_alpha   90.00
_cell.angle_beta   90.00
_cell.angle_gamma   90.00
#
_symmetry.space_group_name_H-M   'P 1'
#
loop_
_entity.id
_entity.type
_entity.pdbx_description
1 polymer ?
#
loop_
_entity_poly.entity_id
_entity_poly.type
_entity_poly.pdbx_seq_one_letter_code
_entity_poly.pdbx_strand_id
1 'polypeptide(L)'
;MTHIIVPKIESVTIRQEGDRVVVVSNGKAVLDLPWNAALEVAAGIRAKAKLAEEQAHLDALAYDSAVMLRAGLPFVMSNRPDVLAVAKREAAWGDLRRYMPDRGIRSQEKFGTPKLTKHPPRRLTDG
;
A
#
# COMPACT_ATOMS: atom_id res chain seq x y z
N MET A 1 35.70 -8.21 25.56
CA MET A 1 35.30 -6.83 25.19
C MET A 1 33.79 -6.79 25.19
N THR A 2 33.19 -6.10 26.14
CA THR A 2 31.74 -6.08 26.35
C THR A 2 31.18 -4.84 25.64
N HIS A 3 30.42 -5.01 24.56
CA HIS A 3 29.76 -3.90 23.88
C HIS A 3 28.41 -3.63 24.55
N ILE A 4 28.30 -2.46 25.19
CA ILE A 4 27.03 -1.97 25.72
C ILE A 4 26.30 -1.26 24.58
N ILE A 5 25.19 -1.84 24.14
CA ILE A 5 24.28 -1.19 23.20
C ILE A 5 23.46 -0.18 24.00
N VAL A 6 23.82 1.10 23.94
CA VAL A 6 23.01 2.17 24.52
C VAL A 6 21.88 2.48 23.53
N PRO A 7 20.60 2.21 23.87
CA PRO A 7 19.49 2.57 23.00
C PRO A 7 19.42 4.09 22.89
N LYS A 8 19.65 4.62 21.69
CA LYS A 8 19.47 6.05 21.41
C LYS A 8 17.97 6.31 21.29
N ILE A 9 17.36 6.79 22.37
CA ILE A 9 15.95 7.19 22.37
C ILE A 9 15.86 8.50 21.59
N GLU A 10 15.46 8.43 20.33
CA GLU A 10 15.20 9.63 19.52
C GLU A 10 13.86 10.24 19.95
N SER A 11 13.92 11.23 20.83
CA SER A 11 12.74 11.99 21.24
C SER A 11 12.49 13.11 20.22
N VAL A 12 11.38 12.99 19.47
CA VAL A 12 10.85 14.08 18.64
C VAL A 12 9.69 14.74 19.39
N THR A 13 9.73 16.05 19.56
CA THR A 13 8.66 16.83 20.20
C THR A 13 8.22 17.95 19.28
N ILE A 14 6.91 18.11 19.09
CA ILE A 14 6.34 19.22 18.34
C ILE A 14 5.74 20.20 19.34
N ARG A 15 6.08 21.48 19.23
CA ARG A 15 5.62 22.55 20.11
C ARG A 15 5.03 23.70 19.28
N GLN A 16 4.14 24.45 19.91
CA GLN A 16 3.63 25.70 19.39
C GLN A 16 4.32 26.86 20.14
N GLU A 17 4.88 27.80 19.38
CA GLU A 17 5.45 29.04 19.90
C GLU A 17 4.80 30.22 19.17
N GLY A 18 3.78 30.82 19.79
CA GLY A 18 2.97 31.86 19.15
C GLY A 18 2.21 31.32 17.93
N ASP A 19 2.43 31.95 16.76
CA ASP A 19 1.88 31.55 15.46
C ASP A 19 2.78 30.57 14.68
N ARG A 20 3.82 30.05 15.34
CA ARG A 20 4.82 29.15 14.77
C ARG A 20 4.76 27.77 15.40
N VAL A 21 5.16 26.77 14.62
CA VAL A 21 5.27 25.37 15.02
C VAL A 21 6.73 24.95 14.92
N VAL A 22 7.27 24.47 16.03
CA VAL A 22 8.67 24.07 16.15
C VAL A 22 8.75 22.55 16.38
N VAL A 23 9.53 21.87 15.54
CA VAL A 23 9.86 20.45 15.71
C VAL A 23 11.24 20.35 16.32
N VAL A 24 11.31 19.78 17.52
CA VAL A 24 12.53 19.57 18.27
C VAL A 24 12.90 18.10 18.22
N SER A 25 14.12 17.78 17.75
CA SER A 25 14.69 16.43 17.81
C SER A 25 15.97 16.48 18.64
N ASN A 26 16.04 15.64 19.67
CA ASN A 26 17.20 15.55 20.57
C ASN A 26 17.62 16.91 21.15
N GLY A 27 16.63 17.74 21.55
CA GLY A 27 16.85 19.06 22.12
C GLY A 27 17.23 20.17 21.12
N LYS A 28 17.28 19.87 19.82
CA LYS A 28 17.56 20.86 18.76
C LYS A 28 16.33 21.10 17.90
N ALA A 29 16.02 22.36 17.63
CA ALA A 29 15.01 22.72 16.64
C ALA A 29 15.48 22.28 15.24
N VAL A 30 14.71 21.40 14.60
CA VAL A 30 14.96 20.87 13.26
C VAL A 30 14.09 21.58 12.24
N LEU A 31 12.87 21.94 12.63
CA LEU A 31 11.94 22.73 11.81
C LEU A 31 11.36 23.83 12.68
N ASP A 32 11.25 25.01 12.09
CA ASP A 32 10.57 26.17 12.65
C ASP A 32 9.77 26.80 11.50
N LEU A 33 8.45 26.66 11.56
CA LEU A 33 7.54 27.00 10.47
C LEU A 33 6.39 27.86 10.98
N PRO A 34 5.90 28.83 10.19
CA PRO A 34 4.60 29.44 10.47
C PRO A 34 3.48 28.39 10.38
N TRP A 35 2.37 28.59 11.10
CA TRP A 35 1.30 27.59 11.24
C TRP A 35 0.74 27.08 9.91
N ASN A 36 0.65 27.92 8.88
CA ASN A 36 0.14 27.55 7.55
C ASN A 36 1.09 26.57 6.84
N ALA A 37 2.39 26.85 6.84
CA ALA A 37 3.40 25.94 6.28
C ALA A 37 3.49 24.62 7.06
N ALA A 38 3.31 24.68 8.39
CA ALA A 38 3.28 23.49 9.23
C ALA A 38 2.14 22.53 8.86
N LEU A 39 0.96 23.05 8.50
CA LEU A 39 -0.17 22.23 8.04
C LEU A 39 0.14 21.52 6.72
N GLU A 40 0.77 22.20 5.76
CA GLU A 40 1.17 21.58 4.49
C GLU A 40 2.22 20.49 4.70
N VAL A 41 3.22 20.75 5.55
CA VAL A 41 4.25 19.76 5.91
C VAL A 41 3.62 18.55 6.61
N ALA A 42 2.68 18.77 7.54
CA ALA A 42 1.97 17.68 8.20
C ALA A 42 1.20 16.79 7.22
N ALA A 43 0.54 17.39 6.22
CA ALA A 43 -0.14 16.65 5.17
C ALA A 43 0.85 15.81 4.34
N GLY A 44 1.99 16.39 3.96
CA GLY A 44 3.05 15.68 3.24
C GLY A 44 3.64 14.52 4.04
N ILE A 45 3.96 14.75 5.32
CA ILE A 45 4.46 13.71 6.23
C ILE A 45 3.44 12.58 6.36
N ARG A 46 2.15 12.91 6.55
CA ARG A 46 1.09 11.90 6.65
C ARG A 46 0.99 11.03 5.39
N ALA A 47 1.07 11.64 4.20
CA ALA A 47 1.03 10.91 2.94
C ALA A 47 2.24 9.95 2.82
N LYS A 48 3.45 10.41 3.16
CA LYS A 48 4.65 9.57 3.13
C LYS A 48 4.67 8.49 4.20
N ALA A 49 4.17 8.79 5.40
CA ALA A 49 4.02 7.81 6.47
C ALA A 49 3.10 6.65 6.06
N LYS A 50 1.99 6.93 5.36
CA LYS A 50 1.09 5.89 4.84
C LYS A 50 1.75 4.98 3.81
N LEU A 51 2.58 5.54 2.93
CA LEU A 51 3.36 4.74 1.97
C LEU A 51 4.42 3.89 2.67
N ALA A 52 5.06 4.42 3.71
CA ALA A 52 6.05 3.68 4.51
C ALA A 52 5.40 2.56 5.32
N GLU A 53 4.22 2.80 5.90
CA GLU A 53 3.41 1.79 6.57
C GLU A 53 3.05 0.65 5.60
N GLU A 54 2.57 0.97 4.40
CA GLU A 54 2.28 -0.02 3.37
C GLU A 54 3.54 -0.83 2.99
N GLN A 55 4.69 -0.16 2.86
CA GLN A 55 5.97 -0.81 2.57
C GLN A 55 6.43 -1.75 3.69
N ALA A 56 6.17 -1.41 4.96
CA ALA A 56 6.54 -2.24 6.10
C ALA A 56 5.69 -3.52 6.20
N HIS A 57 4.47 -3.49 5.65
CA HIS A 57 3.50 -4.59 5.77
C HIS A 57 3.24 -5.32 4.45
N LEU A 58 4.13 -5.19 3.45
CA LEU A 58 3.90 -5.73 2.10
C LEU A 58 3.55 -7.22 2.10
N ASP A 59 4.25 -8.04 2.90
CA ASP A 59 4.06 -9.49 2.90
C ASP A 59 2.67 -9.87 3.46
N ALA A 60 2.28 -9.26 4.59
CA ALA A 60 0.96 -9.46 5.18
C ALA A 60 -0.15 -8.97 4.22
N LEU A 61 0.08 -7.82 3.59
CA LEU A 61 -0.90 -7.20 2.70
C LEU A 61 -1.06 -7.97 1.39
N ALA A 62 0.02 -8.59 0.89
CA ALA A 62 -0.01 -9.51 -0.24
C ALA A 62 -0.76 -10.80 0.11
N TYR A 63 -0.52 -11.36 1.30
CA TYR A 63 -1.20 -12.57 1.76
C TYR A 63 -2.70 -12.34 1.98
N ASP A 64 -3.09 -11.27 2.66
CA ASP A 64 -4.50 -10.92 2.87
C ASP A 64 -5.21 -10.64 1.54
N SER A 65 -4.53 -9.97 0.61
CA SER A 65 -5.05 -9.78 -0.75
C SER A 65 -5.20 -11.11 -1.49
N ALA A 66 -4.28 -12.07 -1.29
CA ALA A 66 -4.38 -13.40 -1.87
C ALA A 66 -5.58 -14.19 -1.31
N VAL A 67 -5.82 -14.09 0.00
CA VAL A 67 -7.00 -14.66 0.67
C VAL A 67 -8.28 -14.08 0.07
N MET A 68 -8.36 -12.76 -0.10
CA MET A 68 -9.55 -12.11 -0.66
C MET A 68 -9.78 -12.47 -2.14
N LEU A 69 -8.74 -12.48 -2.95
CA LEU A 69 -8.81 -12.91 -4.34
C LEU A 69 -9.27 -14.36 -4.44
N ARG A 70 -8.76 -15.24 -3.57
CA ARG A 70 -9.20 -16.63 -3.51
C ARG A 70 -10.59 -16.79 -2.90
N ALA A 71 -11.06 -15.88 -2.07
CA ALA A 71 -12.45 -15.86 -1.63
C ALA A 71 -13.43 -15.45 -2.76
N GLY A 72 -12.93 -14.97 -3.90
CA GLY A 72 -13.73 -14.45 -5.01
C GLY A 72 -14.20 -13.00 -4.79
N LEU A 73 -13.57 -12.27 -3.86
CA LEU A 73 -13.91 -10.87 -3.62
C LEU A 73 -13.27 -9.97 -4.69
N PRO A 74 -14.02 -8.98 -5.22
CA PRO A 74 -13.55 -8.15 -6.33
C PRO A 74 -12.63 -6.98 -5.89
N PHE A 75 -12.15 -6.98 -4.64
CA PHE A 75 -11.31 -5.92 -4.09
C PHE A 75 -10.06 -6.47 -3.40
N VAL A 76 -9.01 -5.65 -3.39
CA VAL A 76 -7.65 -5.95 -2.94
C VAL A 76 -7.20 -4.86 -1.96
N MET A 77 -6.29 -5.17 -1.03
CA MET A 77 -5.90 -4.21 0.02
C MET A 77 -4.90 -3.15 -0.46
N SER A 78 -4.28 -3.35 -1.62
CA SER A 78 -3.37 -2.38 -2.24
C SER A 78 -3.55 -2.35 -3.75
N ASN A 79 -3.30 -1.17 -4.33
CA ASN A 79 -3.26 -0.95 -5.77
C ASN A 79 -1.85 -1.09 -6.37
N ARG A 80 -0.85 -1.45 -5.56
CA ARG A 80 0.53 -1.59 -6.04
C ARG A 80 0.68 -2.84 -6.91
N PRO A 81 1.27 -2.72 -8.12
CA PRO A 81 1.31 -3.81 -9.09
C PRO A 81 2.18 -4.99 -8.64
N ASP A 82 3.24 -4.73 -7.88
CA ASP A 82 4.13 -5.73 -7.28
C ASP A 82 3.39 -6.59 -6.25
N VAL A 83 2.69 -5.96 -5.30
CA VAL A 83 1.85 -6.64 -4.29
C VAL A 83 0.78 -7.48 -4.94
N LEU A 84 0.12 -6.94 -5.97
CA LEU A 84 -0.93 -7.65 -6.71
C LEU A 84 -0.41 -8.86 -7.48
N ALA A 85 0.80 -8.78 -8.04
CA ALA A 85 1.42 -9.93 -8.71
C ALA A 85 1.70 -11.06 -7.72
N VAL A 86 2.24 -10.74 -6.55
CA VAL A 86 2.48 -11.71 -5.47
C VAL A 86 1.16 -12.29 -4.96
N ALA A 87 0.17 -11.45 -4.69
CA ALA A 87 -1.14 -11.88 -4.20
C ALA A 87 -1.87 -12.83 -5.18
N LYS A 88 -1.81 -12.54 -6.49
CA LYS A 88 -2.39 -13.42 -7.52
C LYS A 88 -1.67 -14.76 -7.60
N ARG A 89 -0.34 -14.74 -7.54
CA ARG A 89 0.48 -15.95 -7.54
C ARG A 89 0.13 -16.84 -6.34
N GLU A 90 0.03 -16.22 -5.16
CA GLU A 90 -0.27 -16.91 -3.90
C GLU A 90 -1.70 -17.45 -3.87
N ALA A 91 -2.69 -16.68 -4.37
CA ALA A 91 -4.07 -17.13 -4.47
C ALA A 91 -4.25 -18.32 -5.42
N ALA A 92 -3.49 -18.35 -6.52
CA ALA A 92 -3.58 -19.39 -7.55
C ALA A 92 -2.83 -20.67 -7.18
N TRP A 93 -1.61 -20.53 -6.65
CA TRP A 93 -0.66 -21.65 -6.51
C TRP A 93 -0.13 -21.85 -5.09
N GLY A 94 -0.45 -20.98 -4.14
CA GLY A 94 0.03 -21.05 -2.76
C GLY A 94 -0.74 -22.03 -1.88
N ASP A 95 -0.38 -22.02 -0.59
CA ASP A 95 -0.96 -22.90 0.43
C ASP A 95 -2.45 -22.65 0.66
N LEU A 96 -2.94 -21.46 0.31
CA LEU A 96 -4.36 -21.10 0.33
C LEU A 96 -5.22 -22.07 -0.49
N ARG A 97 -4.66 -22.76 -1.50
CA ARG A 97 -5.37 -23.81 -2.25
C ARG A 97 -5.76 -25.00 -1.39
N ARG A 98 -4.92 -25.32 -0.41
CA ARG A 98 -5.16 -26.42 0.53
C ARG A 98 -6.19 -26.03 1.60
N TYR A 99 -6.11 -24.79 2.10
CA TYR A 99 -6.96 -24.31 3.19
C TYR A 99 -8.31 -23.76 2.71
N MET A 100 -8.41 -23.34 1.45
CA MET A 100 -9.63 -22.90 0.80
C MET A 100 -9.86 -23.71 -0.49
N PRO A 101 -10.22 -25.01 -0.39
CA PRO A 101 -10.40 -25.87 -1.55
C PRO A 101 -11.68 -25.56 -2.33
N ASP A 102 -12.77 -25.24 -1.62
CA ASP A 102 -14.10 -25.03 -2.21
C ASP A 102 -14.37 -23.58 -2.65
N ARG A 103 -13.47 -22.65 -2.31
CA ARG A 103 -13.57 -21.23 -2.65
C ARG A 103 -12.35 -20.80 -3.45
N GLY A 104 -12.60 -20.16 -4.60
CA GLY A 104 -11.61 -19.46 -5.40
C GLY A 104 -11.59 -19.81 -6.86
N ILE A 105 -10.71 -19.08 -7.57
CA ILE A 105 -10.39 -19.23 -8.99
C ILE A 105 -10.21 -20.73 -9.27
N ARG A 106 -11.22 -21.35 -9.88
CA ARG A 106 -11.11 -22.76 -10.28
C ARG A 106 -9.94 -22.85 -11.25
N SER A 107 -9.27 -23.99 -11.33
CA SER A 107 -8.07 -24.20 -12.14
C SER A 107 -8.22 -23.85 -13.65
N GLN A 108 -9.39 -23.42 -14.12
CA GLN A 108 -9.71 -22.98 -15.47
C GLN A 108 -10.35 -21.57 -15.56
N GLU A 109 -10.50 -20.85 -14.46
CA GLU A 109 -11.20 -19.57 -14.43
C GLU A 109 -10.25 -18.43 -14.83
N LYS A 110 -10.51 -17.82 -15.99
CA LYS A 110 -9.73 -16.66 -16.48
C LYS A 110 -10.09 -15.43 -15.65
N PHE A 111 -9.13 -14.91 -14.88
CA PHE A 111 -9.29 -13.70 -14.08
C PHE A 111 -8.67 -12.48 -14.77
N GLY A 112 -9.44 -11.39 -14.90
CA GLY A 112 -8.96 -10.13 -15.49
C GLY A 112 -10.10 -9.15 -15.78
N THR A 113 -9.76 -7.89 -16.03
CA THR A 113 -10.73 -6.87 -16.45
C THR A 113 -11.25 -7.23 -17.85
N PRO A 114 -12.57 -7.25 -18.10
CA PRO A 114 -13.10 -7.52 -19.44
C PRO A 114 -12.51 -6.53 -20.45
N LYS A 115 -11.83 -7.05 -21.47
CA LYS A 115 -11.25 -6.24 -22.54
C LYS A 115 -12.35 -5.92 -23.55
N LEU A 116 -12.74 -4.65 -23.63
CA LEU A 116 -13.67 -4.19 -24.67
C LEU A 116 -12.93 -4.14 -26.02
N THR A 117 -13.11 -5.14 -26.86
CA THR A 117 -12.61 -5.13 -28.25
C THR A 117 -13.60 -4.41 -29.16
N LYS A 118 -13.22 -3.24 -29.68
CA LYS A 118 -13.97 -2.56 -30.75
C LYS A 118 -13.65 -3.24 -32.08
N HIS A 119 -14.66 -3.84 -32.71
CA HIS A 119 -14.55 -4.28 -34.11
C HIS A 119 -14.71 -3.06 -35.03
N PRO A 120 -13.94 -2.97 -36.13
CA PRO A 120 -14.16 -1.94 -37.13
C PRO A 120 -15.59 -2.06 -37.69
N PRO A 121 -16.26 -0.92 -37.99
CA PRO A 121 -17.62 -0.95 -38.51
C PRO A 121 -17.66 -1.77 -39.80
N ARG A 122 -18.67 -2.63 -39.92
CA ARG A 122 -18.94 -3.42 -41.12
C ARG A 122 -19.16 -2.44 -42.27
N ARG A 123 -18.23 -2.37 -43.23
CA ARG A 123 -18.45 -1.58 -44.45
C ARG A 123 -19.65 -2.19 -45.15
N LEU A 124 -20.75 -1.43 -45.21
CA LEU A 124 -21.82 -1.68 -46.17
C LEU A 124 -21.16 -1.49 -47.53
N THR A 125 -21.05 -2.56 -48.31
CA THR A 125 -20.70 -2.46 -49.72
C THR A 125 -21.90 -1.87 -50.42
N ASP A 126 -21.78 -0.62 -50.88
CA ASP A 126 -22.77 0.03 -51.72
C ASP A 126 -22.95 -0.79 -53.01
N GLY A 127 -24.19 -1.17 -53.29
CA GLY A 127 -24.63 -1.80 -54.53
C GLY A 127 -25.27 -0.80 -55.47
#